data_AF-A0A957LNV9-F1
#
_entry.id   AF-A0A957LNV9-F1
#
_cell.length_a   1.000
_cell.length_b   1.000
_cell.length_c   1.000
_cell.angle_alpha   90.00
_cell.angle_beta   90.00
_cell.angle_gamma   90.00
#
_symmetry.space_group_name_H-M   'P 1'
#
loop_
_entity.id
_entity.type
_entity.pdbx_description
1 polymer ?
#
loop_
_entity_poly.entity_id
_entity_poly.type
_entity_poly.pdbx_seq_one_letter_code
_entity_poly.pdbx_strand_id
1 'polypeptide(L)' 'VVLAPGADWPSVALDSSNPITVRFVAGYADAGDVPGMAKAAILLQIGEIYANREAVIVGSTPQVTPAVQRVLNLLKVRY' A
#
# COMPACT_ATOMS: atom_id res chain seq x y z
N VAL A 1 9.44 -0.44 -12.65
CA VAL A 1 9.25 0.79 -13.45
C VAL A 1 10.00 0.59 -14.75
N VAL A 2 9.33 0.68 -15.89
CA VAL A 2 9.93 0.50 -17.22
C VAL A 2 9.85 1.84 -17.94
N LEU A 3 10.95 2.26 -18.56
CA LEU A 3 11.00 3.48 -19.37
C LEU A 3 10.09 3.33 -20.59
N ALA A 4 9.43 4.42 -20.99
CA ALA A 4 8.72 4.45 -22.27
C ALA A 4 9.71 4.26 -23.44
N PRO A 5 9.29 3.72 -24.59
CA PRO A 5 10.16 3.62 -25.76
C PRO A 5 10.75 4.98 -26.13
N GLY A 6 12.09 5.07 -26.16
CA GLY A 6 12.83 6.30 -26.47
C GLY A 6 13.00 7.28 -25.30
N ALA A 7 12.62 6.91 -24.07
CA ALA A 7 12.89 7.70 -22.87
C ALA A 7 14.19 7.26 -22.18
N ASP A 8 14.94 8.23 -21.67
CA ASP A 8 16.16 8.02 -20.89
C ASP A 8 15.98 8.52 -19.46
N TRP A 9 16.64 7.85 -18.50
CA TRP A 9 16.77 8.41 -17.16
C TRP A 9 17.69 9.65 -17.19
N PRO A 10 17.48 10.64 -16.30
CA PRO A 10 18.38 11.78 -16.21
C PRO A 10 19.83 11.33 -15.98
N SER A 11 20.74 11.73 -16.87
CA SER A 11 22.17 11.39 -16.81
C SER A 11 23.04 12.50 -16.21
N VAL A 12 22.42 13.59 -15.75
CA VAL A 12 23.11 14.75 -15.19
C VAL A 12 23.76 14.43 -13.84
N ALA A 13 24.94 14.97 -13.60
CA ALA A 13 25.58 14.93 -12.29
C ALA A 13 24.79 15.86 -11.36
N LEU A 14 24.22 15.27 -10.32
CA LEU A 14 23.33 15.95 -9.40
C LEU A 14 23.96 16.02 -8.00
N ASP A 15 23.58 17.04 -7.25
CA ASP A 15 24.13 17.31 -5.91
C ASP A 15 23.87 16.14 -4.93
N SER A 16 24.74 16.02 -3.93
CA SER A 16 24.82 14.83 -3.05
C SER A 16 23.57 14.56 -2.18
N SER A 17 22.61 15.49 -2.11
CA SER A 17 21.41 15.34 -1.30
C SER A 17 20.13 15.49 -2.13
N ASN A 18 19.44 14.35 -2.35
CA ASN A 18 18.10 14.23 -2.95
C ASN A 18 17.79 15.19 -4.12
N PRO A 19 18.55 15.11 -5.21
CA PRO A 19 18.49 16.13 -6.26
C PRO A 19 17.30 16.00 -7.22
N ILE A 20 16.56 14.89 -7.16
CA ILE A 20 15.37 14.67 -7.97
C ILE A 20 14.18 14.61 -7.04
N THR A 21 13.24 15.54 -7.22
CA THR A 21 11.94 15.53 -6.53
C THR A 21 10.84 15.19 -7.53
N VAL A 22 10.17 14.05 -7.34
CA VAL A 22 9.01 13.65 -8.13
C VAL A 22 7.74 14.03 -7.36
N ARG A 23 7.00 15.01 -7.88
CA ARG A 23 5.71 15.43 -7.31
C ARG A 23 4.58 14.92 -8.19
N PHE A 24 3.75 14.04 -7.64
CA PHE A 24 2.59 13.48 -8.32
C PHE A 24 1.48 13.23 -7.31
N VAL A 25 0.23 13.18 -7.79
CA VAL A 25 -0.92 12.77 -6.98
C VAL A 25 -1.13 11.29 -7.19
N ALA A 26 -1.08 10.51 -6.12
CA ALA A 26 -1.27 9.06 -6.14
C ALA A 26 -2.56 8.69 -5.42
N GLY A 27 -3.33 7.77 -5.98
CA GLY A 27 -4.55 7.24 -5.37
C GLY A 27 -5.72 7.21 -6.34
N TYR A 28 -6.86 6.75 -5.82
CA TYR A 28 -8.16 6.81 -6.51
C TYR A 28 -8.70 8.24 -6.44
N ALA A 29 -9.26 8.74 -7.55
CA ALA A 29 -9.76 10.11 -7.65
C ALA A 29 -11.02 10.31 -6.79
N ASP A 30 -11.93 9.35 -6.84
CA ASP A 30 -13.16 9.34 -6.06
C ASP A 30 -13.30 8.10 -5.17
N ALA A 31 -14.12 8.21 -4.12
CA ALA A 31 -14.47 7.07 -3.27
C ALA A 31 -15.17 5.96 -4.07
N GLY A 32 -15.84 6.29 -5.18
CA GLY A 32 -16.44 5.33 -6.10
C GLY A 32 -15.43 4.44 -6.81
N ASP A 33 -14.24 4.97 -7.12
CA ASP A 33 -13.19 4.28 -7.88
C ASP A 33 -12.41 3.27 -7.04
N VAL A 34 -12.48 3.40 -5.71
CA VAL A 34 -11.85 2.45 -4.80
C VAL A 34 -12.50 1.07 -4.98
N PRO A 35 -11.73 0.03 -5.37
CA PRO A 35 -12.25 -1.30 -5.60
C PRO A 35 -13.04 -1.82 -4.41
N GLY A 36 -14.19 -2.46 -4.67
CA GLY A 36 -15.02 -3.03 -3.61
C GLY A 36 -14.26 -4.00 -2.69
N MET A 37 -13.28 -4.73 -3.26
CA MET A 37 -12.40 -5.61 -2.50
C MET A 37 -11.49 -4.86 -1.53
N ALA A 38 -11.01 -3.66 -1.89
CA ALA A 38 -10.23 -2.82 -0.99
C ALA A 38 -11.09 -2.33 0.18
N LYS A 39 -12.32 -1.90 -0.10
CA LYS A 39 -13.29 -1.51 0.94
C LYS A 39 -13.60 -2.68 1.88
N ALA A 40 -13.80 -3.87 1.34
CA ALA A 40 -14.04 -5.09 2.13
C ALA A 40 -12.84 -5.44 3.02
N ALA A 41 -11.61 -5.32 2.51
CA ALA A 41 -10.39 -5.54 3.30
C ALA A 41 -10.32 -4.60 4.52
N ILE A 42 -10.60 -3.31 4.29
CA ILE A 42 -10.60 -2.28 5.33
C ILE A 42 -11.64 -2.60 6.40
N LEU A 43 -12.88 -2.94 6.00
CA LEU A 43 -13.95 -3.26 6.95
C LEU A 43 -13.62 -4.50 7.79
N LEU A 44 -13.06 -5.55 7.18
CA LEU A 44 -12.64 -6.76 7.92
C LEU A 44 -11.56 -6.44 8.94
N GLN A 45 -10.54 -5.66 8.55
CA GLN A 45 -9.45 -5.27 9.45
C GLN A 45 -9.95 -4.40 10.61
N ILE A 46 -10.86 -3.46 10.35
CA ILE A 46 -11.47 -2.61 11.39
C ILE A 46 -12.31 -3.47 12.35
N GLY A 47 -13.11 -4.40 11.84
CA GLY A 47 -13.90 -5.31 12.68
C GLY A 47 -13.03 -6.15 13.61
N GLU A 48 -11.88 -6.62 13.12
CA GLU A 48 -10.90 -7.37 13.91
C GLU A 48 -10.31 -6.52 15.05
N ILE A 49 -9.87 -5.30 14.74
CA ILE A 49 -9.31 -4.37 15.75
C ILE A 49 -10.37 -3.99 16.78
N TYR A 50 -11.62 -3.78 16.35
CA TYR A 50 -12.72 -3.44 17.24
C TYR A 50 -13.07 -4.58 18.20
N ALA A 51 -13.07 -5.82 17.71
CA ALA A 51 -13.39 -7.02 18.49
C ALA A 51 -12.25 -7.41 19.45
N ASN A 52 -10.99 -7.18 19.06
CA ASN A 52 -9.81 -7.61 19.83
C ASN A 52 -9.03 -6.41 20.36
N ARG A 53 -9.62 -5.67 21.31
CA ARG A 53 -9.02 -4.43 21.85
C ARG A 53 -7.85 -4.63 22.82
N GLU A 54 -7.55 -5.88 23.20
CA GLU A 54 -6.48 -6.24 24.15
C GLU A 54 -5.32 -7.00 23.48
N ALA A 55 -5.24 -6.99 22.15
CA ALA A 55 -4.31 -7.84 21.42
C ALA A 55 -2.87 -7.30 21.36
N VAL A 56 -2.19 -7.23 22.50
CA VAL A 56 -0.73 -7.33 22.53
C VAL A 56 -0.33 -8.16 23.74
N ILE A 57 -0.18 -9.48 23.56
CA ILE A 57 0.65 -10.26 24.47
C ILE A 57 2.07 -9.73 24.29
N VAL A 58 2.58 -9.01 25.30
CA VAL A 58 3.95 -8.48 25.33
C VAL A 58 4.93 -9.62 25.05
N GLY A 59 5.67 -9.53 23.95
CA GLY A 59 6.60 -10.58 23.49
C GLY A 59 6.10 -11.44 22.31
N SER A 60 4.88 -11.20 21.81
CA SER A 60 4.39 -11.80 20.55
C SER A 60 4.10 -10.73 19.51
N THR A 61 4.39 -11.02 18.23
CA THR A 61 3.97 -10.15 17.12
C THR A 61 2.49 -10.41 16.85
N PRO A 62 1.61 -9.39 16.96
CA PRO A 62 0.20 -9.54 16.60
C PRO A 62 0.11 -10.02 15.15
N GLN A 63 -0.50 -11.18 14.94
CA GLN A 63 -0.69 -11.73 13.61
C GLN A 63 -1.99 -11.19 13.04
N VAL A 64 -1.91 -10.58 11.86
CA VAL A 64 -3.09 -10.20 11.08
C VAL A 64 -3.88 -11.48 10.76
N THR A 65 -5.20 -11.45 10.92
CA THR A 65 -5.99 -12.65 10.61
C THR A 65 -5.79 -13.12 9.16
N PRO A 66 -5.83 -14.44 8.91
CA PRO A 66 -5.71 -14.97 7.55
C PRO A 66 -6.77 -14.41 6.58
N ALA A 67 -7.94 -14.00 7.07
CA ALA A 67 -9.00 -13.40 6.26
C ALA A 67 -8.57 -12.04 5.70
N VAL A 68 -8.07 -11.14 6.54
CA VAL A 68 -7.58 -9.82 6.09
C VAL A 68 -6.40 -9.99 5.14
N GLN A 69 -5.48 -10.89 5.46
CA GLN A 69 -4.28 -11.11 4.65
C GLN A 69 -4.61 -11.66 3.26
N ARG A 70 -5.65 -12.49 3.12
CA ARG A 70 -6.15 -12.96 1.81
C ARG A 70 -6.68 -11.80 0.98
N VAL A 71 -7.51 -10.93 1.56
CA VAL A 71 -8.10 -9.82 0.80
C VAL A 71 -7.04 -8.79 0.40
N LEU A 72 -6.10 -8.47 1.30
CA LEU A 72 -4.97 -7.59 0.98
C LEU A 72 -4.08 -8.16 -0.13
N ASN A 73 -3.84 -9.47 -0.14
CA ASN A 73 -3.05 -10.12 -1.19
C ASN A 73 -3.71 -10.06 -2.57
N LEU A 74 -5.03 -9.85 -2.67
CA LEU A 74 -5.73 -9.68 -3.94
C LEU A 74 -5.55 -8.26 -4.52
N LEU A 75 -5.13 -7.29 -3.69
CA LEU A 75 -4.83 -5.93 -4.12
C LEU A 75 -3.35 -5.73 -4.46
N LYS A 76 -2.48 -6.67 -4.09
CA LYS A 76 -1.06 -6.59 -4.38
C LYS A 76 -0.82 -6.87 -5.86
N VAL A 77 -0.19 -5.90 -6.53
CA VAL A 77 0.41 -6.13 -7.84
C VAL A 77 1.57 -7.11 -7.65
N ARG A 78 1.44 -8.32 -8.21
CA ARG A 78 2.52 -9.30 -8.25
C ARG A 78 3.44 -8.91 -9.40
N TYR A 79 4.66 -8.51 -9.07
CA TYR A 79 5.76 -8.31 -10.00
C TYR A 79 6.60 -9.58 -10.10
#